data_AF-A0A527XLF5-F1
#
_entry.id   AF-A0A527XLF5-F1
#
_cell.length_a   1.000
_cell.length_b   1.000
_cell.length_c   1.000
_cell.angle_alpha   90.00
_cell.angle_beta   90.00
_cell.angle_gamma   90.00
#
_symmetry.space_group_name_H-M   'P 1'
#
loop_
_entity.id
_entity.type
_entity.pdbx_description
1 polymer ?
#
loop_
_entity_poly.entity_id
_entity_poly.type
_entity_poly.pdbx_seq_one_letter_code
_entity_poly.pdbx_strand_id
1 'polypeptide(L)'
;EALHLTPADAGWIASANYLGYLVGALAAAGGWAHGRERMLMFASLAASALLAGLMGLNETMAAFLVIRFLAGLASAFVMVFMSSIVFSHL
;
A
#
# COMPACT_ATOMS: atom_id res chain seq x y z
N GLU A 1 24.17 2.80 13.78
CA GLU A 1 23.40 2.08 14.80
C GLU A 1 22.02 1.82 14.21
N ALA A 2 21.78 0.58 13.74
CA ALA A 2 20.51 0.24 13.11
C ALA A 2 19.40 0.41 14.16
N LEU A 3 18.30 1.06 13.78
CA LEU A 3 17.10 1.24 14.58
C LEU A 3 16.91 0.02 15.49
N HIS A 4 16.93 0.19 16.82
CA HIS A 4 16.83 -0.88 17.83
C HIS A 4 15.44 -1.56 17.81
N LEU A 5 15.01 -2.03 16.64
CA LEU A 5 13.75 -2.73 16.44
C LEU A 5 13.93 -4.15 16.92
N THR A 6 13.12 -4.53 17.90
CA THR A 6 13.02 -5.92 18.30
C THR A 6 12.41 -6.74 17.15
N PRO A 7 12.62 -8.07 17.08
CA PRO A 7 11.92 -8.90 16.11
C PRO A 7 10.39 -8.76 16.18
N ALA A 8 9.85 -8.48 17.37
CA ALA A 8 8.43 -8.22 17.56
C ALA A 8 7.98 -6.94 16.84
N ASP A 9 8.78 -5.87 16.94
CA ASP A 9 8.52 -4.58 16.29
C ASP A 9 8.47 -4.71 14.75
N ALA A 10 9.42 -5.44 14.17
CA ALA A 10 9.41 -5.74 12.74
C ALA A 10 8.16 -6.56 12.35
N GLY A 11 7.74 -7.50 13.20
CA GLY A 11 6.53 -8.29 13.01
C GLY A 11 5.25 -7.43 12.98
N TRP A 12 5.15 -6.44 13.86
CA TRP A 12 4.04 -5.49 13.87
C TRP A 12 3.97 -4.66 12.58
N ILE A 13 5.11 -4.14 12.13
CA ILE A 13 5.21 -3.36 10.89
C ILE A 13 4.81 -4.21 9.67
N ALA A 14 5.29 -5.46 9.61
CA ALA A 14 4.92 -6.38 8.53
C ALA A 14 3.42 -6.71 8.54
N SER A 15 2.87 -6.99 9.72
CA SER A 15 1.45 -7.31 9.89
C SER A 15 0.54 -6.15 9.50
N ALA A 16 0.90 -4.92 9.86
CA ALA A 16 0.19 -3.71 9.44
C ALA A 16 0.17 -3.57 7.91
N ASN A 17 1.28 -3.91 7.23
CA ASN A 17 1.35 -3.89 5.77
C ASN A 17 0.42 -4.93 5.13
N TYR A 18 0.42 -6.18 5.62
CA TYR A 18 -0.48 -7.23 5.13
C TYR A 18 -1.95 -6.91 5.39
N LEU A 19 -2.27 -6.31 6.54
CA LEU A 19 -3.62 -5.84 6.82
C LEU A 19 -4.05 -4.76 5.81
N GLY A 20 -3.15 -3.83 5.49
CA GLY A 20 -3.37 -2.81 4.45
C GLY A 20 -3.64 -3.44 3.08
N TYR A 21 -2.87 -4.46 2.69
CA TYR A 21 -3.13 -5.21 1.45
C TYR A 21 -4.52 -5.85 1.43
N LEU A 22 -4.93 -6.51 2.52
CA LEU A 22 -6.24 -7.14 2.61
C LEU A 22 -7.37 -6.12 2.44
N VAL A 23 -7.32 -5.02 3.20
CA VAL A 23 -8.32 -3.95 3.12
C VAL A 23 -8.33 -3.31 1.73
N GLY A 24 -7.16 -3.03 1.17
CA GLY A 24 -7.04 -2.44 -0.15
C GLY A 24 -7.57 -3.34 -1.26
N ALA A 25 -7.30 -4.64 -1.21
CA ALA A 25 -7.80 -5.60 -2.19
C ALA A 25 -9.32 -5.70 -2.15
N LEU A 26 -9.91 -5.80 -0.96
CA LEU A 26 -11.37 -5.82 -0.79
C LEU A 26 -12.02 -4.53 -1.28
N ALA A 27 -11.42 -3.38 -0.98
CA ALA A 27 -11.91 -2.09 -1.45
C ALA A 27 -11.82 -1.96 -2.98
N ALA A 28 -10.69 -2.33 -3.58
CA ALA A 28 -10.48 -2.24 -5.04
C ALA A 28 -11.34 -3.23 -5.84
N ALA A 29 -11.74 -4.36 -5.24
CA ALA A 29 -12.63 -5.33 -5.87
C ALA A 29 -14.07 -4.82 -6.04
N GLY A 30 -14.47 -3.76 -5.33
CA GLY A 30 -15.76 -3.11 -5.56
C GLY A 30 -15.77 -2.39 -6.91
N GLY A 31 -16.74 -2.67 -7.78
CA GLY A 31 -16.83 -2.11 -9.14
C GLY A 31 -16.99 -0.58 -9.28
N TRP A 32 -16.75 0.20 -8.22
CA TRP A 32 -16.81 1.66 -8.20
C TRP A 32 -15.71 2.32 -9.06
N ALA A 33 -14.63 1.60 -9.33
CA ALA A 33 -13.48 2.10 -10.08
C ALA A 33 -13.64 2.05 -11.60
N HIS A 34 -14.76 1.51 -12.11
CA HIS A 34 -14.97 1.32 -13.55
C HIS A 34 -14.78 2.63 -14.33
N GLY A 35 -13.96 2.59 -15.38
CA GLY A 35 -13.60 3.75 -16.20
C GLY A 35 -12.55 4.70 -15.58
N ARG A 36 -12.11 4.47 -14.34
CA ARG A 36 -11.09 5.29 -13.65
C ARG A 36 -9.85 4.49 -13.23
N GLU A 37 -9.79 3.21 -13.59
CA GLU A 37 -8.77 2.24 -13.16
C GLU A 37 -7.34 2.72 -13.45
N ARG A 38 -7.10 3.28 -14.64
CA ARG A 38 -5.77 3.83 -15.01
C ARG A 38 -5.34 4.99 -14.12
N MET A 39 -6.25 5.93 -13.84
CA MET A 39 -5.95 7.08 -13.00
C MET A 39 -5.69 6.63 -11.55
N LEU A 40 -6.51 5.70 -11.04
CA LEU A 40 -6.36 5.14 -9.70
C LEU A 40 -5.07 4.33 -9.56
N MET A 41 -4.67 3.58 -10.59
CA MET A 41 -3.41 2.84 -10.64
C MET A 41 -2.20 3.79 -10.51
N PHE A 42 -2.14 4.87 -11.31
CA PHE A 42 -1.07 5.86 -11.20
C PHE A 42 -1.09 6.62 -9.88
N ALA A 43 -2.27 7.00 -9.38
CA ALA A 43 -2.41 7.66 -8.08
C ALA A 43 -1.89 6.78 -6.94
N SER A 44 -2.21 5.48 -6.99
CA SER A 44 -1.75 4.50 -6.00
C SER A 44 -0.24 4.27 -6.09
N LEU A 45 0.32 4.25 -7.31
CA LEU A 45 1.77 4.15 -7.52
C LEU A 45 2.51 5.37 -6.97
N ALA A 46 2.01 6.58 -7.24
CA ALA A 46 2.55 7.81 -6.68
C ALA A 46 2.45 7.82 -5.15
N ALA A 47 1.32 7.39 -4.59
CA ALA A 47 1.14 7.26 -3.14
C ALA A 47 2.16 6.28 -2.53
N SER A 48 2.38 5.11 -3.14
CA SER A 48 3.40 4.16 -2.69
C SER A 48 4.81 4.75 -2.69
N ALA A 49 5.18 5.50 -3.74
CA ALA A 49 6.48 6.16 -3.82
C ALA A 49 6.64 7.24 -2.74
N LEU A 50 5.60 8.06 -2.51
CA LEU A 50 5.60 9.07 -1.45
C LEU A 50 5.71 8.43 -0.06
N LEU A 51 4.94 7.38 0.22
CA LEU A 51 4.99 6.65 1.49
C LEU A 51 6.35 5.99 1.74
N ALA A 52 7.01 5.48 0.69
CA ALA A 52 8.39 4.99 0.79
C ALA A 52 9.38 6.11 1.15
N GLY A 53 9.22 7.31 0.58
CA GLY A 53 10.01 8.48 0.95
C GLY A 53 9.76 8.94 2.39
N LEU A 54 8.49 8.93 2.83
CA LEU A 54 8.10 9.31 4.20
C LEU A 54 8.67 8.37 5.27
N MET A 55 8.96 7.11 4.93
CA MET A 55 9.66 6.19 5.83
C MET A 55 11.06 6.70 6.21
N GLY A 56 11.72 7.45 5.34
CA GLY A 56 13.04 8.03 5.62
C GLY A 56 13.01 9.30 6.49
N LEU A 57 11.82 9.86 6.74
CA LEU A 57 11.65 11.12 7.48
C LEU A 57 11.10 10.93 8.90
N ASN A 58 10.77 9.70 9.28
CA ASN A 58 10.14 9.37 10.57
C ASN A 58 10.89 8.21 11.23
N GLU A 59 11.01 8.25 12.56
CA GLU A 59 11.70 7.21 13.33
C GLU A 59 10.78 6.54 14.38
N THR A 60 9.52 6.96 14.47
CA THR A 60 8.59 6.43 15.47
C THR A 60 7.87 5.18 14.98
N MET A 61 7.65 4.22 15.89
CA MET A 61 6.92 2.98 15.60
C MET A 61 5.52 3.27 15.04
N ALA A 62 4.77 4.18 15.67
CA ALA A 62 3.44 4.55 15.22
C ALA A 62 3.44 5.08 13.77
N ALA A 63 4.41 5.92 13.40
CA ALA A 63 4.55 6.39 12.03
C ALA A 63 4.81 5.23 11.06
N PHE A 64 5.70 4.28 11.40
CA PHE A 64 5.96 3.12 10.55
C PHE A 64 4.73 2.23 10.35
N LEU A 65 3.93 2.00 11.41
CA LEU A 65 2.71 1.22 11.31
C LEU A 65 1.70 1.88 10.36
N VAL A 66 1.45 3.19 10.53
CA VAL A 66 0.52 3.93 9.67
C VAL A 66 1.02 3.97 8.23
N ILE A 67 2.29 4.31 8.01
CA ILE A 67 2.89 4.37 6.68
C ILE A 67 2.82 3.00 6.01
N ARG A 68 3.14 1.91 6.72
CA ARG A 68 3.08 0.57 6.14
C ARG A 68 1.67 0.07 5.87
N PHE A 69 0.71 0.40 6.73
CA PHE A 69 -0.68 0.10 6.44
C PHE A 69 -1.14 0.79 5.16
N LEU A 70 -0.90 2.10 5.02
CA LEU A 70 -1.26 2.86 3.83
C LEU A 70 -0.50 2.37 2.59
N ALA A 71 0.76 2.00 2.72
CA ALA A 71 1.57 1.47 1.61
C ALA A 71 1.05 0.10 1.13
N GLY A 72 0.59 -0.75 2.05
CA GLY A 72 -0.08 -2.01 1.70
C GLY A 72 -1.38 -1.76 0.94
N LEU A 73 -2.20 -0.83 1.39
CA LEU A 73 -3.44 -0.45 0.73
C LEU A 73 -3.20 0.09 -0.68
N ALA A 74 -2.26 1.02 -0.84
CA ALA A 74 -1.90 1.58 -2.14
C ALA A 74 -1.34 0.49 -3.09
N SER A 75 -0.52 -0.41 -2.58
CA SER A 75 0.06 -1.49 -3.38
C SER A 75 -1.00 -2.50 -3.85
N ALA A 76 -2.02 -2.78 -3.03
CA ALA A 76 -3.17 -3.58 -3.46
C ALA A 76 -3.93 -2.93 -4.62
N PHE A 77 -4.15 -1.61 -4.55
CA PHE A 77 -4.83 -0.87 -5.62
C PHE A 77 -4.03 -0.91 -6.92
N VAL A 78 -2.70 -0.76 -6.86
CA VAL A 78 -1.83 -0.92 -8.04
C VAL A 78 -2.03 -2.30 -8.66
N MET A 79 -1.95 -3.37 -7.86
CA MET A 79 -2.07 -4.75 -8.37
C MET A 79 -3.44 -5.01 -9.01
N VAL A 80 -4.53 -4.68 -8.31
CA VAL A 80 -5.90 -4.96 -8.77
C VAL A 80 -6.23 -4.16 -10.05
N PHE A 81 -6.02 -2.84 -10.05
CA PHE A 81 -6.34 -2.03 -11.22
C PHE A 81 -5.40 -2.29 -12.40
N MET A 82 -4.14 -2.63 -12.15
CA MET A 82 -3.24 -3.05 -13.24
C MET A 82 -3.73 -4.32 -13.90
N SER A 83 -4.18 -5.32 -13.13
CA SER A 83 -4.82 -6.51 -13.70
C SER A 83 -6.06 -6.15 -14.51
N SER A 84 -6.97 -5.32 -13.99
CA SER A 84 -8.17 -4.92 -14.73
C SER A 84 -7.85 -4.20 -16.06
N ILE A 85 -6.87 -3.30 -16.06
CA ILE A 85 -6.43 -2.61 -17.29
C ILE A 85 -5.90 -3.61 -18.30
N VAL A 86 -5.08 -4.59 -17.88
CA VAL A 86 -4.56 -5.61 -18.80
C VAL A 86 -5.70 -6.45 -19.37
N PHE A 87 -6.64 -6.90 -18.53
CA PHE A 87 -7.81 -7.66 -18.96
C PHE A 87 -8.73 -6.88 -19.89
N SER A 88 -8.85 -5.55 -19.75
CA SER A 88 -9.66 -4.74 -20.66
C SER A 88 -9.10 -4.63 -22.07
N HIS A 89 -7.85 -5.06 -22.30
CA HIS A 89 -7.18 -5.05 -23.60
C HIS A 89 -7.02 -6.46 -24.19
N LEU A 90 -7.55 -7.50 -23.54
CA LEU A 90 -7.69 -8.86 -24.06
C LEU A 90 -9.07 -9.04 -24.70
#